data_AF-A0A8A9LGC3-F1
#
_entry.id   AF-A0A8A9LGC3-F1
#
_cell.length_a   1.000
_cell.length_b   1.000
_cell.length_c   1.000
_cell.angle_alpha   90.00
_cell.angle_beta   90.00
_cell.angle_gamma   90.00
#
_symmetry.space_group_name_H-M   'P 1'
#
loop_
_entity.id
_entity.type
_entity.pdbx_description
1 polymer ?
#
loop_
_entity_poly.entity_id
_entity_poly.type
_entity_poly.pdbx_seq_one_letter_code
_entity_poly.pdbx_strand_id
1 'polypeptide(L)'
;MHYAQQLVGSAPEHSLTLFDRGFMSAELLISWQGSGVNTHWLTPIKSKTRYSIIESFSEYDHLVEMPVSPQAKQQAPYLGERWQARLILIPSPKGDIKGFITSCLCPDTYPVNDLLKVYWQRWEIERGYGELKQYQLENKPVLRSKKKDGVYQELWGILTTYNIVRLEMAAMAVQHQVEPQRISFINALFLIQDEFGWSDRGSPGPIPQHLKRLRENGKRLILPPKRKRPSYPRVVLKKTVKYPSKNATRS
;
A
#
# COMPACT_ATOMS: atom_id res chain seq x y z
N MET A 1 -15.42 -6.01 -2.94
CA MET A 1 -15.10 -7.09 -1.97
C MET A 1 -14.81 -8.40 -2.68
N HIS A 2 -15.64 -8.83 -3.65
CA HIS A 2 -15.46 -10.12 -4.34
C HIS A 2 -14.02 -10.41 -4.85
N TYR A 3 -13.36 -9.45 -5.51
CA TYR A 3 -11.96 -9.64 -5.95
C TYR A 3 -10.94 -9.80 -4.81
N ALA A 4 -11.12 -9.10 -3.69
CA ALA A 4 -10.23 -9.27 -2.54
C ALA A 4 -10.43 -10.64 -1.88
N GLN A 5 -11.66 -11.16 -1.89
CA GLN A 5 -11.95 -12.50 -1.40
C GLN A 5 -11.18 -13.58 -2.18
N GLN A 6 -10.99 -13.39 -3.49
CA GLN A 6 -10.20 -14.31 -4.34
C GLN A 6 -8.71 -14.33 -3.99
N LEU A 7 -8.22 -13.37 -3.19
CA LEU A 7 -6.83 -13.29 -2.74
C LEU A 7 -6.63 -13.89 -1.34
N VAL A 8 -7.69 -14.38 -0.68
CA VAL A 8 -7.56 -15.09 0.59
C VAL A 8 -6.64 -16.31 0.39
N GLY A 9 -5.66 -16.49 1.29
CA GLY A 9 -4.64 -17.54 1.16
C GLY A 9 -3.46 -17.19 0.26
N SER A 10 -3.45 -16.03 -0.41
CA SER A 10 -2.28 -15.56 -1.17
C SER A 10 -1.23 -14.84 -0.33
N ALA A 11 -1.61 -14.40 0.87
CA ALA A 11 -0.69 -13.73 1.79
C ALA A 11 0.30 -14.76 2.38
N PRO A 12 1.62 -14.46 2.43
CA PRO A 12 2.57 -15.32 3.11
C PRO A 12 2.24 -15.50 4.60
N GLU A 13 2.70 -16.60 5.19
CA GLU A 13 2.65 -16.80 6.64
C GLU A 13 3.46 -15.73 7.37
N HIS A 14 3.16 -15.51 8.66
CA HIS A 14 3.82 -14.50 9.49
C HIS A 14 3.77 -13.09 8.91
N SER A 15 2.63 -12.70 8.35
CA SER A 15 2.47 -11.42 7.66
C SER A 15 1.34 -10.57 8.23
N LEU A 16 1.49 -9.26 8.12
CA LEU A 16 0.46 -8.28 8.44
C LEU A 16 -0.01 -7.60 7.14
N THR A 17 -1.27 -7.80 6.78
CA THR A 17 -1.89 -7.15 5.62
C THR A 17 -2.58 -5.84 6.00
N LEU A 18 -2.18 -4.74 5.38
CA LEU A 18 -2.75 -3.42 5.64
C LEU A 18 -3.90 -3.13 4.66
N PHE A 19 -5.13 -3.22 5.16
CA PHE A 19 -6.32 -2.92 4.37
C PHE A 19 -6.74 -1.45 4.48
N ASP A 20 -7.25 -0.90 3.39
CA ASP A 20 -7.97 0.37 3.44
C ASP A 20 -9.32 0.19 4.16
N ARG A 21 -9.88 1.30 4.65
CA ARG A 21 -11.20 1.36 5.31
C ARG A 21 -12.31 0.75 4.42
N GLY A 22 -12.16 0.81 3.10
CA GLY A 22 -13.12 0.23 2.15
C GLY A 22 -13.31 -1.29 2.28
N PHE A 23 -12.34 -2.01 2.84
CA PHE A 23 -12.33 -3.47 2.93
C PHE A 23 -12.93 -4.05 4.22
N MET A 24 -13.53 -3.22 5.08
CA MET A 24 -14.20 -3.70 6.29
C MET A 24 -15.38 -4.63 5.96
N SER A 25 -15.11 -5.94 6.00
CA SER A 25 -16.03 -7.06 5.77
C SER A 25 -15.68 -8.19 6.74
N ALA A 26 -16.68 -8.68 7.48
CA ALA A 26 -16.48 -9.78 8.42
C ALA A 26 -15.96 -11.04 7.69
N GLU A 27 -16.57 -11.40 6.56
CA GLU A 27 -16.17 -12.56 5.77
C GLU A 27 -14.70 -12.48 5.34
N LEU A 28 -14.30 -11.37 4.72
CA LEU A 28 -12.95 -11.19 4.20
C LEU A 28 -11.93 -11.27 5.34
N LEU A 29 -12.15 -10.53 6.41
CA LEU A 29 -11.17 -10.37 7.49
C LEU A 29 -11.03 -11.66 8.31
N ILE A 30 -12.14 -12.37 8.59
CA ILE A 30 -12.12 -13.68 9.26
C ILE A 30 -11.45 -14.72 8.37
N SER A 31 -11.77 -14.75 7.07
CA SER A 31 -11.15 -15.69 6.15
C SER A 31 -9.65 -15.41 5.99
N TRP A 32 -9.25 -14.14 5.95
CA TRP A 32 -7.85 -13.74 5.79
C TRP A 32 -6.99 -14.20 6.95
N GLN A 33 -7.43 -13.95 8.20
CA GLN A 33 -6.69 -14.38 9.39
C GLN A 33 -6.71 -15.90 9.59
N GLY A 34 -7.69 -16.61 9.01
CA GLY A 34 -7.78 -18.06 9.07
C GLY A 34 -7.05 -18.78 7.93
N SER A 35 -6.47 -18.04 6.96
CA SER A 35 -5.93 -18.64 5.73
C SER A 35 -4.51 -19.18 5.83
N GLY A 36 -3.78 -18.88 6.91
CA GLY A 36 -2.42 -19.35 7.11
C GLY A 36 -1.93 -19.15 8.55
N VAL A 37 -0.70 -19.56 8.84
CA VAL A 37 -0.10 -19.38 10.16
C VAL A 37 0.26 -17.91 10.39
N ASN A 38 -0.23 -17.33 11.49
CA ASN A 38 0.11 -15.97 11.93
C ASN A 38 -0.12 -14.94 10.81
N THR A 39 -1.25 -15.08 10.09
CA THR A 39 -1.70 -14.12 9.09
C THR A 39 -2.62 -13.09 9.74
N HIS A 40 -2.17 -11.83 9.72
CA HIS A 40 -2.88 -10.75 10.38
C HIS A 40 -3.35 -9.68 9.40
N TRP A 41 -4.28 -8.86 9.86
CA TRP A 41 -4.75 -7.70 9.12
C TRP A 41 -4.89 -6.48 10.03
N LEU A 42 -4.77 -5.30 9.45
CA LEU A 42 -4.97 -4.01 10.11
C LEU A 42 -5.72 -3.07 9.15
N THR A 43 -6.80 -2.44 9.62
CA THR A 43 -7.59 -1.51 8.81
C THR A 43 -8.11 -0.34 9.64
N PRO A 44 -8.26 0.87 9.08
CA PRO A 44 -8.92 1.96 9.78
C PRO A 44 -10.37 1.63 10.12
N ILE A 45 -10.78 1.97 11.34
CA ILE A 45 -12.18 1.85 11.74
C ILE A 45 -13.07 2.80 10.92
N LYS A 46 -14.26 2.34 10.55
CA LYS A 46 -15.31 3.20 9.97
C LYS A 46 -16.02 3.94 11.10
N SER A 47 -16.35 5.23 10.90
CA SER A 47 -17.00 6.07 11.93
C SER A 47 -18.32 5.53 12.49
N LYS A 48 -19.01 4.63 11.78
CA LYS A 48 -20.31 4.04 12.18
C LYS A 48 -20.21 2.55 12.49
N THR A 49 -19.02 2.05 12.80
CA THR A 49 -18.82 0.64 13.17
C THR A 49 -19.49 0.40 14.51
N ARG A 50 -20.39 -0.58 14.58
CA ARG A 50 -21.01 -1.01 15.84
C ARG A 50 -20.13 -2.06 16.47
N TYR A 51 -19.81 -1.91 17.75
CA TYR A 51 -19.03 -2.86 18.53
C TYR A 51 -19.39 -2.75 20.00
N SER A 52 -19.08 -3.79 20.75
CA SER A 52 -19.12 -3.84 22.21
C SER A 52 -17.72 -4.14 22.73
N ILE A 53 -17.28 -3.43 23.76
CA ILE A 53 -15.98 -3.69 24.40
C ILE A 53 -16.14 -4.93 25.28
N ILE A 54 -15.29 -5.93 25.04
CA ILE A 54 -15.19 -7.15 25.87
C ILE A 54 -14.17 -6.90 26.99
N GLU A 55 -13.02 -6.35 26.63
CA GLU A 55 -11.89 -6.13 27.54
C GLU A 55 -11.17 -4.84 27.14
N SER A 56 -10.63 -4.12 28.11
CA SER A 56 -9.83 -2.91 27.90
C SER A 56 -8.41 -3.16 28.39
N PHE A 57 -7.44 -3.05 27.48
CA PHE A 57 -6.02 -3.09 27.80
C PHE A 57 -5.50 -1.71 28.22
N SER A 58 -6.09 -0.64 27.68
CA SER A 58 -5.84 0.75 28.09
C SER A 58 -7.05 1.65 27.77
N GLU A 59 -6.94 2.97 27.96
CA GLU A 59 -7.96 3.95 27.58
C GLU A 59 -8.28 3.94 26.07
N TYR A 60 -7.33 3.52 25.23
CA TYR A 60 -7.43 3.57 23.77
C TYR A 60 -7.22 2.21 23.09
N ASP A 61 -7.15 1.13 23.86
CA ASP A 61 -6.83 -0.20 23.35
C ASP A 61 -7.73 -1.24 23.99
N HIS A 62 -8.54 -1.90 23.15
CA HIS A 62 -9.64 -2.73 23.61
C HIS A 62 -9.77 -3.99 22.76
N LEU A 63 -10.15 -5.10 23.38
CA LEU A 63 -10.76 -6.22 22.68
C LEU A 63 -12.24 -5.91 22.49
N VAL A 64 -12.72 -5.99 21.24
CA VAL A 64 -14.10 -5.69 20.90
C VAL A 64 -14.78 -6.85 20.17
N GLU A 65 -16.08 -6.94 20.38
CA GLU A 65 -16.98 -7.80 19.63
C GLU A 65 -17.81 -6.97 18.66
N MET A 66 -17.96 -7.45 17.43
CA MET A 66 -18.75 -6.81 16.39
C MET A 66 -19.83 -7.77 15.87
N PRO A 67 -21.06 -7.30 15.62
CA PRO A 67 -22.08 -8.12 14.97
C PRO A 67 -21.74 -8.34 13.50
N VAL A 68 -22.06 -9.53 12.99
CA VAL A 68 -22.08 -9.81 11.55
C VAL A 68 -23.37 -9.21 10.97
N SER A 69 -23.25 -8.40 9.92
CA SER A 69 -24.43 -7.76 9.33
C SER A 69 -25.35 -8.80 8.66
N PRO A 70 -26.68 -8.58 8.59
CA PRO A 70 -27.59 -9.50 7.91
C PRO A 70 -27.20 -9.77 6.46
N GLN A 71 -26.68 -8.75 5.76
CA GLN A 71 -26.18 -8.89 4.40
C GLN A 71 -24.94 -9.82 4.33
N ALA A 72 -23.99 -9.66 5.25
CA ALA A 72 -22.82 -10.54 5.31
C ALA A 72 -23.22 -11.97 5.68
N LYS A 73 -24.19 -12.14 6.58
CA LYS A 73 -24.74 -13.45 6.95
C LYS A 73 -25.46 -14.14 5.78
N GLN A 74 -26.15 -13.38 4.94
CA GLN A 74 -26.77 -13.92 3.73
C GLN A 74 -25.72 -14.39 2.70
N GLN A 75 -24.62 -13.64 2.56
CA GLN A 75 -23.54 -13.97 1.63
C GLN A 75 -22.65 -15.12 2.14
N ALA A 76 -22.44 -15.17 3.45
CA ALA A 76 -21.60 -16.17 4.13
C ALA A 76 -22.34 -16.72 5.37
N PRO A 77 -23.28 -17.69 5.17
CA PRO A 77 -24.11 -18.23 6.26
C PRO A 77 -23.33 -18.91 7.38
N TYR A 78 -22.13 -19.42 7.07
CA TYR A 78 -21.22 -20.10 7.98
C TYR A 78 -20.54 -19.17 9.01
N LEU A 79 -20.59 -17.84 8.81
CA LEU A 79 -20.09 -16.90 9.80
C LEU A 79 -20.90 -17.00 11.09
N GLY A 80 -20.32 -16.68 12.25
CA GLY A 80 -21.07 -16.57 13.51
C GLY A 80 -22.07 -15.40 13.52
N GLU A 81 -22.74 -15.16 14.65
CA GLU A 81 -23.50 -13.92 14.84
C GLU A 81 -22.59 -12.72 15.09
N ARG A 82 -21.44 -12.98 15.70
CA ARG A 82 -20.47 -11.98 16.12
C ARG A 82 -19.06 -12.45 15.85
N TRP A 83 -18.14 -11.50 15.81
CA TRP A 83 -16.72 -11.74 15.59
C TRP A 83 -15.89 -10.74 16.38
N GLN A 84 -14.70 -11.15 16.78
CA GLN A 84 -13.83 -10.36 17.64
C GLN A 84 -12.68 -9.74 16.86
N ALA A 85 -12.24 -8.58 17.32
CA ALA A 85 -11.04 -7.92 16.85
C ALA A 85 -10.50 -6.99 17.94
N ARG A 86 -9.25 -6.57 17.82
CA ARG A 86 -8.68 -5.53 18.68
C ARG A 86 -8.94 -4.16 18.07
N LEU A 87 -9.44 -3.24 18.88
CA LEU A 87 -9.71 -1.85 18.56
C LEU A 87 -8.63 -0.97 19.19
N ILE A 88 -7.98 -0.16 18.34
CA ILE A 88 -6.99 0.85 18.77
C ILE A 88 -7.52 2.22 18.37
N LEU A 89 -7.79 3.08 19.34
CA LEU A 89 -8.24 4.46 19.10
C LEU A 89 -7.04 5.42 19.07
N ILE A 90 -7.12 6.45 18.23
CA ILE A 90 -6.09 7.49 18.19
C ILE A 90 -6.51 8.62 19.15
N PRO A 91 -5.70 8.97 20.15
CA PRO A 91 -5.95 10.14 20.99
C PRO A 91 -5.95 11.41 20.13
N SER A 92 -7.03 12.19 20.18
CA SER A 92 -7.18 13.45 19.43
C SER A 92 -6.80 13.34 17.93
N PRO A 93 -7.58 12.60 17.12
CA PRO A 93 -7.21 12.29 15.74
C PRO A 93 -7.09 13.55 14.88
N LYS A 94 -5.90 13.78 14.32
CA LYS A 94 -5.64 14.84 13.34
C LYS A 94 -5.95 14.33 11.93
N GLY A 95 -7.24 14.22 11.60
CA GLY A 95 -7.72 13.83 10.27
C GLY A 95 -8.87 12.83 10.31
N ASP A 96 -9.09 12.14 9.17
CA ASP A 96 -10.25 11.26 9.00
C ASP A 96 -10.11 9.91 9.71
N ILE A 97 -8.90 9.52 10.11
CA ILE A 97 -8.63 8.23 10.78
C ILE A 97 -8.79 8.43 12.28
N LYS A 98 -9.84 7.80 12.84
CA LYS A 98 -10.16 7.87 14.28
C LYS A 98 -9.52 6.74 15.10
N GLY A 99 -9.10 5.67 14.43
CA GLY A 99 -8.62 4.44 15.04
C GLY A 99 -8.49 3.32 14.02
N PHE A 100 -8.12 2.15 14.50
CA PHE A 100 -7.86 0.94 13.73
C PHE A 100 -8.54 -0.27 14.36
N ILE A 101 -8.84 -1.24 13.52
CA ILE A 101 -9.24 -2.58 13.93
C ILE A 101 -8.21 -3.56 13.37
N THR A 102 -7.84 -4.57 14.16
CA THR A 102 -6.85 -5.59 13.78
C THR A 102 -7.15 -6.97 14.37
N SER A 103 -6.67 -8.02 13.70
CA SER A 103 -6.63 -9.38 14.25
C SER A 103 -5.46 -9.64 15.19
N CYS A 104 -4.56 -8.68 15.40
CA CYS A 104 -3.46 -8.77 16.36
C CYS A 104 -3.98 -8.62 17.81
N LEU A 105 -4.61 -9.67 18.33
CA LEU A 105 -5.39 -9.61 19.59
C LEU A 105 -4.53 -9.41 20.84
N CYS A 106 -3.28 -9.91 20.86
CA CYS A 106 -2.40 -9.85 22.04
C CYS A 106 -1.58 -8.56 22.07
N PRO A 107 -1.77 -7.67 23.07
CA PRO A 107 -1.00 -6.43 23.19
C PRO A 107 0.49 -6.62 23.45
N ASP A 108 0.86 -7.66 24.21
CA ASP A 108 2.25 -7.94 24.55
C ASP A 108 3.06 -8.40 23.32
N THR A 109 2.44 -9.22 22.47
CA THR A 109 3.06 -9.68 21.21
C THR A 109 3.04 -8.60 20.13
N TYR A 110 1.97 -7.81 20.06
CA TYR A 110 1.78 -6.79 19.03
C TYR A 110 1.53 -5.41 19.65
N PRO A 111 2.58 -4.66 20.02
CA PRO A 111 2.42 -3.36 20.66
C PRO A 111 1.73 -2.34 19.74
N VAL A 112 0.90 -1.48 20.34
CA VAL A 112 0.16 -0.42 19.61
C VAL A 112 1.09 0.47 18.79
N ASN A 113 2.22 0.87 19.38
CA ASN A 113 3.18 1.77 18.72
C ASN A 113 3.75 1.17 17.43
N ASP A 114 4.02 -0.14 17.41
CA ASP A 114 4.57 -0.82 16.25
C ASP A 114 3.53 -0.96 15.14
N LEU A 115 2.29 -1.32 15.50
CA LEU A 115 1.17 -1.37 14.56
C LEU A 115 0.92 0.00 13.91
N LEU A 116 0.93 1.08 14.70
CA LEU A 116 0.77 2.44 14.18
C LEU A 116 1.93 2.82 13.26
N LYS A 117 3.17 2.54 13.66
CA LYS A 117 4.37 2.83 12.86
C LYS A 117 4.29 2.16 11.48
N VAL A 118 3.92 0.88 11.43
CA VAL A 118 3.74 0.13 10.18
C VAL A 118 2.58 0.68 9.36
N TYR A 119 1.45 1.01 10.00
CA TYR A 119 0.30 1.57 9.28
C TYR A 119 0.63 2.89 8.59
N TRP A 120 1.37 3.79 9.25
CA TRP A 120 1.73 5.08 8.65
C TRP A 120 2.67 4.94 7.45
N GLN A 121 3.49 3.88 7.41
CA GLN A 121 4.29 3.55 6.23
C GLN A 121 3.43 3.15 5.01
N ARG A 122 2.16 2.76 5.20
CA ARG A 122 1.24 2.45 4.10
C ARG A 122 1.12 3.59 3.08
N TRP A 123 1.19 4.86 3.51
CA TRP A 123 1.14 6.00 2.59
C TRP A 123 2.24 5.96 1.52
N GLU A 124 3.34 5.23 1.74
CA GLU A 124 4.36 5.03 0.71
C GLU A 124 3.84 4.23 -0.50
N ILE A 125 2.76 3.44 -0.38
CA ILE A 125 2.13 2.77 -1.54
C ILE A 125 1.54 3.78 -2.53
N GLU A 126 0.99 4.90 -2.03
CA GLU A 126 0.43 5.95 -2.89
C GLU A 126 1.53 6.61 -3.72
N ARG A 127 2.70 6.79 -3.11
CA ARG A 127 3.90 7.24 -3.81
C ARG A 127 4.33 6.25 -4.88
N GLY A 128 4.29 4.95 -4.59
CA GLY A 128 4.56 3.90 -5.57
C GLY A 128 3.60 3.92 -6.77
N TYR A 129 2.30 4.16 -6.55
CA TYR A 129 1.36 4.36 -7.66
C TYR A 129 1.68 5.60 -8.50
N GLY A 130 2.14 6.68 -7.85
CA GLY A 130 2.63 7.88 -8.53
C GLY A 130 3.86 7.59 -9.39
N GLU A 131 4.84 6.86 -8.85
CA GLU A 131 6.03 6.39 -9.56
C GLU A 131 5.69 5.63 -10.85
N LEU A 132 4.79 4.66 -10.75
CA LEU A 132 4.34 3.88 -11.91
C LEU A 132 3.60 4.75 -12.94
N LYS A 133 2.60 5.53 -12.51
CA LYS A 133 1.73 6.28 -13.45
C LYS A 133 2.39 7.51 -14.05
N GLN A 134 3.12 8.27 -13.23
CA GLN A 134 3.63 9.58 -13.62
C GLN A 134 5.02 9.50 -14.23
N TYR A 135 5.88 8.62 -13.71
CA TYR A 135 7.28 8.55 -14.11
C TYR A 135 7.50 7.39 -15.09
N GLN A 136 7.20 6.15 -14.69
CA GLN A 136 7.43 5.00 -15.57
C GLN A 136 6.55 5.03 -16.83
N LEU A 137 5.29 5.47 -16.69
CA LEU A 137 4.37 5.62 -17.82
C LEU A 137 4.30 7.05 -18.38
N GLU A 138 5.11 7.99 -17.88
CA GLU A 138 5.13 9.39 -18.35
C GLU A 138 3.75 10.08 -18.41
N ASN A 139 2.83 9.76 -17.50
CA ASN A 139 1.43 10.20 -17.54
C ASN A 139 0.64 9.76 -18.80
N LYS A 140 1.10 8.72 -19.50
CA LYS A 140 0.46 8.12 -20.67
C LYS A 140 -0.02 6.70 -20.32
N PRO A 141 -1.11 6.53 -19.56
CA PRO A 141 -1.60 5.22 -19.13
C PRO A 141 -2.31 4.42 -20.24
N VAL A 142 -2.03 4.72 -21.51
CA VAL A 142 -2.70 4.10 -22.66
C VAL A 142 -1.93 2.84 -23.06
N LEU A 143 -2.58 1.70 -22.93
CA LEU A 143 -2.06 0.41 -23.41
C LEU A 143 -2.26 0.30 -24.93
N ARG A 144 -1.33 -0.37 -25.62
CA ARG A 144 -1.26 -0.41 -27.09
C ARG A 144 -2.12 -1.53 -27.69
N SER A 145 -2.16 -2.67 -27.03
CA SER A 145 -2.86 -3.87 -27.49
C SER A 145 -4.36 -3.68 -27.40
N LYS A 146 -5.05 -4.11 -28.46
CA LYS A 146 -6.52 -4.19 -28.52
C LYS A 146 -7.03 -5.60 -28.19
N LYS A 147 -6.14 -6.55 -27.94
CA LYS A 147 -6.48 -7.94 -27.59
C LYS A 147 -6.32 -8.15 -26.09
N LYS A 148 -7.25 -8.87 -25.47
CA LYS A 148 -7.26 -9.20 -24.02
C LYS A 148 -5.89 -9.70 -23.55
N ASP A 149 -5.32 -10.69 -24.21
CA ASP A 149 -4.06 -11.30 -23.76
C ASP A 149 -2.87 -10.35 -23.90
N GLY A 150 -2.81 -9.55 -24.96
CA GLY A 150 -1.78 -8.53 -25.12
C GLY A 150 -1.89 -7.40 -24.09
N VAL A 151 -3.11 -7.06 -23.66
CA VAL A 151 -3.33 -6.11 -22.55
C VAL A 151 -2.76 -6.66 -21.24
N TYR A 152 -3.00 -7.94 -20.93
CA TYR A 152 -2.39 -8.58 -19.76
C TYR A 152 -0.87 -8.61 -19.86
N GLN A 153 -0.32 -8.95 -21.03
CA GLN A 153 1.13 -8.96 -21.26
C GLN A 153 1.76 -7.59 -21.01
N GLU A 154 1.15 -6.50 -21.52
CA GLU A 154 1.64 -5.15 -21.29
C GLU A 154 1.59 -4.77 -19.80
N LEU A 155 0.49 -5.08 -19.11
CA LEU A 155 0.38 -4.84 -17.67
C LEU A 155 1.45 -5.60 -16.88
N TRP A 156 1.68 -6.87 -17.20
CA TRP A 156 2.74 -7.67 -16.58
C TRP A 156 4.12 -7.08 -16.85
N GLY A 157 4.40 -6.62 -18.08
CA GLY A 157 5.66 -5.95 -18.42
C GLY A 157 5.89 -4.67 -17.62
N ILE A 158 4.86 -3.85 -17.44
CA ILE A 158 4.92 -2.62 -16.64
C ILE A 158 5.19 -2.96 -15.16
N LEU A 159 4.42 -3.88 -14.58
CA LEU A 159 4.57 -4.27 -13.18
C LEU A 159 5.92 -4.94 -12.89
N THR A 160 6.39 -5.78 -13.82
CA THR A 160 7.70 -6.46 -13.70
C THR A 160 8.83 -5.46 -13.75
N THR A 161 8.80 -4.53 -14.71
CA THR A 161 9.81 -3.46 -14.81
C THR A 161 9.83 -2.59 -13.56
N TYR A 162 8.66 -2.23 -13.01
CA TYR A 162 8.57 -1.49 -11.76
C TYR A 162 9.27 -2.22 -10.61
N ASN A 163 9.00 -3.52 -10.47
CA ASN A 163 9.59 -4.35 -9.42
C ASN A 163 11.11 -4.53 -9.60
N ILE A 164 11.61 -4.67 -10.83
CA ILE A 164 13.06 -4.72 -11.11
C ILE A 164 13.74 -3.44 -10.65
N VAL A 165 13.18 -2.28 -11.00
CA VAL A 165 13.73 -0.98 -10.55
C VAL A 165 13.72 -0.90 -9.03
N ARG A 166 12.62 -1.31 -8.38
CA ARG A 166 12.52 -1.32 -6.91
C ARG A 166 13.50 -2.27 -6.24
N LEU A 167 13.76 -3.44 -6.84
CA LEU A 167 14.73 -4.40 -6.35
C LEU A 167 16.15 -3.81 -6.38
N GLU A 168 16.53 -3.19 -7.48
CA GLU A 168 17.85 -2.55 -7.59
C GLU A 168 17.98 -1.32 -6.70
N MET A 169 16.92 -0.53 -6.53
CA MET A 169 16.90 0.56 -5.55
C MET A 169 17.11 0.04 -4.12
N ALA A 170 16.48 -1.10 -3.76
CA ALA A 170 16.68 -1.71 -2.46
C ALA A 170 18.13 -2.20 -2.27
N ALA A 171 18.73 -2.81 -3.30
CA ALA A 171 20.13 -3.23 -3.27
C ALA A 171 21.09 -2.03 -3.14
N MET A 172 20.86 -0.94 -3.88
CA MET A 172 21.61 0.31 -3.73
C MET A 172 21.47 0.87 -2.31
N ALA A 173 20.27 0.87 -1.76
CA ALA A 173 19.98 1.42 -0.44
C ALA A 173 20.72 0.65 0.66
N VAL A 174 20.75 -0.69 0.58
CA VAL A 174 21.56 -1.54 1.47
C VAL A 174 23.05 -1.18 1.38
N GLN A 175 23.59 -1.08 0.16
CA GLN A 175 25.01 -0.77 -0.06
C GLN A 175 25.40 0.61 0.49
N HIS A 176 24.52 1.61 0.37
CA HIS A 176 24.79 2.98 0.81
C HIS A 176 24.23 3.30 2.20
N GLN A 177 23.70 2.30 2.91
CA GLN A 177 23.16 2.43 4.27
C GLN A 177 22.08 3.53 4.40
N VAL A 178 21.16 3.58 3.44
CA VAL A 178 20.02 4.51 3.44
C VAL A 178 18.70 3.74 3.30
N GLU A 179 17.58 4.40 3.62
CA GLU A 179 16.26 3.82 3.35
C GLU A 179 16.01 3.70 1.83
N PRO A 180 15.38 2.62 1.32
CA PRO A 180 15.08 2.47 -0.10
C PRO A 180 14.30 3.64 -0.72
N GLN A 181 13.44 4.29 0.07
CA GLN A 181 12.63 5.44 -0.34
C GLN A 181 13.44 6.74 -0.53
N ARG A 182 14.73 6.74 -0.10
CA ARG A 182 15.69 7.83 -0.34
C ARG A 182 16.35 7.72 -1.71
N ILE A 183 16.25 6.61 -2.42
CA ILE A 183 16.74 6.51 -3.79
C ILE A 183 15.71 7.12 -4.74
N SER A 184 16.16 7.97 -5.66
CA SER A 184 15.30 8.58 -6.68
C SER A 184 14.83 7.53 -7.69
N PHE A 185 13.52 7.23 -7.72
CA PHE A 185 12.94 6.25 -8.65
C PHE A 185 13.20 6.61 -10.12
N ILE A 186 12.91 7.85 -10.54
CA ILE A 186 13.09 8.25 -11.93
C ILE A 186 14.55 8.18 -12.38
N ASN A 187 15.50 8.59 -11.53
CA ASN A 187 16.91 8.52 -11.89
C ASN A 187 17.44 7.07 -11.86
N ALA A 188 16.89 6.22 -10.98
CA ALA A 188 17.19 4.79 -10.98
C ALA A 188 16.65 4.11 -12.25
N LEU A 189 15.42 4.44 -12.67
CA LEU A 189 14.83 3.96 -13.92
C LEU A 189 15.72 4.30 -15.11
N PHE A 190 16.14 5.56 -15.26
CA PHE A 190 17.03 5.95 -16.37
C PHE A 190 18.40 5.27 -16.28
N LEU A 191 18.99 5.17 -15.08
CA LEU A 191 20.27 4.48 -14.91
C LEU A 191 20.20 3.00 -15.32
N ILE A 192 19.12 2.31 -14.95
CA ILE A 192 18.89 0.91 -15.30
C ILE A 192 18.64 0.77 -16.81
N GLN A 193 17.87 1.67 -17.41
CA GLN A 193 17.65 1.69 -18.87
C GLN A 193 18.97 1.87 -19.64
N ASP A 194 19.83 2.79 -19.20
CA ASP A 194 21.15 3.01 -19.80
C ASP A 194 22.01 1.74 -19.71
N GLU A 195 22.08 1.10 -18.54
CA GLU A 195 22.88 -0.13 -18.37
C GLU A 195 22.35 -1.31 -19.19
N PHE A 196 21.04 -1.41 -19.43
CA PHE A 196 20.50 -2.37 -20.39
C PHE A 196 20.98 -2.08 -21.83
N GLY A 197 20.97 -0.80 -22.24
CA GLY A 197 21.45 -0.40 -23.56
C GLY A 197 22.94 -0.70 -23.79
N TRP A 198 23.78 -0.57 -22.77
CA TRP A 198 25.19 -0.95 -22.84
C TRP A 198 25.40 -2.47 -22.84
N SER A 199 24.65 -3.18 -21.99
CA SER A 199 24.78 -4.64 -21.84
C SER A 199 24.33 -5.39 -23.09
N ASP A 200 23.31 -4.91 -23.80
CA ASP A 200 22.80 -5.50 -25.05
C ASP A 200 23.85 -5.46 -26.19
N ARG A 201 24.74 -4.47 -26.18
CA ARG A 201 25.80 -4.30 -27.19
C ARG A 201 27.10 -5.02 -26.84
N GLY A 202 27.22 -5.55 -25.62
CA GLY A 202 28.44 -6.17 -25.10
C GLY A 202 28.36 -7.69 -25.03
N SER A 203 29.50 -8.32 -24.74
CA SER A 203 29.49 -9.74 -24.34
C SER A 203 28.80 -9.89 -22.97
N PRO A 204 28.18 -11.04 -22.66
CA PRO A 204 27.46 -11.22 -21.38
C PRO A 204 28.38 -11.40 -20.16
N GLY A 205 29.66 -11.72 -20.36
CA GLY A 205 30.62 -12.00 -19.28
C GLY A 205 30.77 -10.85 -18.24
N PRO A 206 30.85 -9.58 -18.66
CA PRO A 206 30.99 -8.43 -17.76
C PRO A 206 29.70 -7.98 -17.03
N ILE A 207 28.53 -8.57 -17.30
CA ILE A 207 27.25 -8.15 -16.68
C ILE A 207 27.33 -8.05 -15.14
N PRO A 208 27.92 -9.01 -14.40
CA PRO A 208 28.05 -8.89 -12.94
C PRO A 208 28.84 -7.65 -12.51
N GLN A 209 29.87 -7.28 -13.27
CA GLN A 209 30.67 -6.07 -13.00
C GLN A 209 29.87 -4.80 -13.29
N HIS A 210 29.07 -4.78 -14.38
CA HIS A 210 28.17 -3.68 -14.69
C HIS A 210 27.13 -3.45 -13.59
N LEU A 211 26.51 -4.53 -13.08
CA LEU A 211 25.56 -4.45 -11.96
C LEU A 211 26.21 -3.89 -10.69
N LYS A 212 27.44 -4.33 -10.38
CA LYS A 212 28.21 -3.79 -9.24
C LYS A 212 28.43 -2.28 -9.40
N ARG A 213 28.88 -1.85 -10.58
CA ARG A 213 29.10 -0.43 -10.91
C ARG A 213 27.81 0.39 -10.86
N LEU A 214 26.69 -0.15 -11.36
CA LEU A 214 25.37 0.48 -11.28
C LEU A 214 25.00 0.76 -9.82
N ARG A 215 25.23 -0.20 -8.91
CA ARG A 215 24.93 -0.03 -7.48
C ARG A 215 25.87 0.95 -6.81
N GLU A 216 27.16 0.94 -7.15
CA GLU A 216 28.14 1.94 -6.70
C GLU A 216 27.72 3.36 -7.13
N ASN A 217 27.33 3.52 -8.39
CA ASN A 217 26.82 4.78 -8.95
C ASN A 217 25.48 5.22 -8.31
N GLY A 218 24.76 4.30 -7.64
CA GLY A 218 23.53 4.57 -6.91
C GLY A 218 23.64 5.69 -5.87
N LYS A 219 24.85 5.99 -5.37
CA LYS A 219 25.10 7.09 -4.42
C LYS A 219 24.59 8.44 -4.93
N ARG A 220 24.71 8.71 -6.23
CA ARG A 220 24.25 9.97 -6.86
C ARG A 220 22.73 10.11 -6.91
N LEU A 221 22.01 9.02 -6.68
CA LEU A 221 20.55 8.96 -6.72
C LEU A 221 19.92 9.20 -5.34
N ILE A 222 20.75 9.31 -4.29
CA ILE A 222 20.28 9.53 -2.92
C ILE A 222 19.71 10.95 -2.82
N LEU A 223 18.40 11.01 -2.58
CA LEU A 223 17.66 12.25 -2.34
C LEU A 223 18.09 12.87 -1.00
N PRO A 224 17.98 14.19 -0.84
CA PRO A 224 18.20 14.83 0.46
C PRO A 224 17.19 14.32 1.52
N PRO A 225 17.49 14.47 2.82
CA PRO A 225 16.57 14.10 3.89
C PRO A 225 15.19 14.74 3.69
N LYS A 226 14.13 13.94 3.89
CA LYS A 226 12.75 14.41 3.75
C LYS A 226 12.49 15.48 4.79
N ARG A 227 12.22 16.72 4.34
CA ARG A 227 11.86 17.82 5.23
C ARG A 227 10.47 17.58 5.81
N LYS A 228 10.31 17.72 7.14
CA LYS A 228 9.00 17.72 7.78
C LYS A 228 8.24 18.97 7.32
N ARG A 229 7.34 18.82 6.36
CA ARG A 229 6.46 19.93 5.93
C ARG A 229 5.33 20.06 6.96
N PRO A 230 4.94 21.29 7.36
CA PRO A 230 3.78 21.48 8.19
C PRO A 230 2.53 20.91 7.50
N SER A 231 1.64 20.31 8.29
CA SER A 231 0.36 19.83 7.80
C SER A 231 -0.53 21.02 7.49
N TYR A 232 -0.77 21.30 6.21
CA TYR A 232 -1.78 22.26 5.79
C TYR A 232 -3.16 21.58 5.79
N PRO A 233 -4.22 22.24 6.29
CA PRO A 233 -5.57 21.70 6.17
C PRO A 233 -5.90 21.46 4.70
N ARG A 234 -6.41 20.28 4.37
CA ARG A 234 -6.90 19.97 3.02
C ARG A 234 -8.18 20.79 2.79
N VAL A 235 -8.02 21.99 2.23
CA VAL A 235 -9.12 22.86 1.83
C VAL A 235 -9.39 22.64 0.35
N VAL A 236 -10.65 22.37 0.01
CA VAL A 236 -11.08 22.31 -1.39
C VAL A 236 -11.07 23.74 -1.93
N LEU A 237 -10.04 24.08 -2.71
CA LEU A 237 -9.90 25.43 -3.29
C LEU A 237 -11.05 25.79 -4.24
N LYS A 238 -11.65 24.80 -4.90
CA LYS A 238 -12.82 24.98 -5.77
C LYS A 238 -13.67 23.71 -5.77
N LYS A 239 -14.95 23.81 -5.43
CA LYS A 239 -15.90 22.69 -5.60
C LYS A 239 -16.07 22.42 -7.09
N THR A 240 -15.99 21.16 -7.49
CA THR A 240 -16.33 20.74 -8.86
C THR A 240 -17.77 21.11 -9.15
N VAL A 241 -17.98 21.99 -10.12
CA VAL A 241 -19.33 22.38 -10.56
C VAL A 241 -19.83 21.27 -11.49
N LYS A 242 -21.04 20.75 -11.22
CA LYS A 242 -21.64 19.64 -11.97
C LYS A 242 -21.90 19.97 -13.45
N TYR A 243 -21.97 21.26 -13.77
CA TYR A 243 -22.20 21.78 -15.10
C TYR A 243 -21.20 22.90 -15.42
N PRO A 244 -20.78 23.06 -16.69
CA PRO A 244 -19.97 24.19 -17.09
C PRO A 244 -20.72 25.50 -16.80
N SER A 245 -20.02 26.50 -16.26
CA SER A 245 -20.59 27.83 -16.08
C SER A 245 -20.93 28.43 -17.44
N LYS A 246 -22.16 28.94 -17.59
CA LYS A 246 -22.70 29.51 -18.83
C LYS A 246 -21.88 30.65 -19.46
N ASN A 247 -20.86 31.17 -18.77
CA ASN A 247 -20.12 32.38 -19.16
C ASN A 247 -18.66 32.08 -19.55
N ALA A 248 -18.38 30.95 -20.18
CA ALA A 248 -17.16 30.82 -20.98
C ALA A 248 -17.44 31.40 -22.37
N THR A 249 -17.58 32.72 -22.46
CA THR A 249 -17.53 33.42 -23.72
C THR A 249 -16.15 33.15 -24.32
N ARG A 250 -16.11 32.51 -25.49
CA ARG A 250 -14.90 32.45 -26.31
C ARG A 250 -14.51 33.89 -26.64
N SER A 251 -13.35 34.33 -26.19
CA SER A 251 -12.60 35.44 -26.77
C SER A 251 -11.29 34.88 -27.27
#